data_AF-A0A9X3FUD6-F1
#
_entry.id   AF-A0A9X3FUD6-F1
#
_cell.length_a   1.000
_cell.length_b   1.000
_cell.length_c   1.000
_cell.angle_alpha   90.00
_cell.angle_beta   90.00
_cell.angle_gamma   90.00
#
_symmetry.space_group_name_H-M   'P 1'
#
loop_
_entity.id
_entity.type
_entity.pdbx_description
1 polymer ?
#
loop_
_entity_poly.entity_id
_entity_poly.type
_entity_poly.pdbx_seq_one_letter_code
_entity_poly.pdbx_strand_id
1 'polypeptide(L)'
;MRIHLIEPLRVPEEKIKQLAQPLIDAGHEFKYFDNKTTDPNELIARSEGADIVTIANNPYPAEVIAANPQIQLLNVAFTGVDHVDAESAKENDIQVANASGYANTAVSELVIALTLALYRQIPQSNEAIRQGENFSGPIQGQEIKGKTVGIIGTGNIGLETAKLFKAFGANLIAYSRTEKEEAKELGITYTDLDTLLKTADIISVHLPLNDHTKNFLSQEKLSLIKDSAILINAARGPIIDNAALADLLNNDQIAGAGIDVFDGEPPLADDYPLLKAKNTVLTPHIAFLSDEAMVARAEIAFANIQAFIDGKPENIVEL
;
A
#
# COMPACT_ATOMS: atom_id res chain seq x y z
N MET A 1 28.09 2.38 16.08
CA MET A 1 27.37 1.25 15.46
C MET A 1 27.60 1.27 13.96
N ARG A 2 27.47 0.11 13.30
CA ARG A 2 27.57 -0.08 11.85
C ARG A 2 26.18 -0.15 11.25
N ILE A 3 25.89 0.77 10.33
CA ILE A 3 24.56 1.02 9.79
C ILE A 3 24.62 0.82 8.29
N HIS A 4 23.93 -0.18 7.77
CA HIS A 4 23.92 -0.50 6.35
C HIS A 4 22.53 -0.24 5.76
N LEU A 5 22.42 0.70 4.83
CA LEU A 5 21.25 0.88 3.97
C LEU A 5 21.49 0.12 2.68
N ILE A 6 20.87 -1.06 2.54
CA ILE A 6 21.24 -2.05 1.53
C ILE A 6 20.34 -2.03 0.28
N GLU A 7 19.42 -1.07 0.20
CA GLU A 7 18.52 -0.84 -0.93
C GLU A 7 18.26 0.68 -1.09
N PRO A 8 18.12 1.20 -2.32
CA PRO A 8 17.80 2.60 -2.55
C PRO A 8 16.41 2.99 -2.02
N LEU A 9 16.34 4.14 -1.34
CA LEU A 9 15.07 4.67 -0.83
C LEU A 9 14.29 5.54 -1.83
N ARG A 10 14.68 5.53 -3.12
CA ARG A 10 14.03 6.33 -4.19
C ARG A 10 13.97 7.83 -3.87
N VAL A 11 15.02 8.33 -3.23
CA VAL A 11 15.29 9.75 -3.04
C VAL A 11 16.67 10.08 -3.63
N PRO A 12 16.96 11.34 -3.97
CA PRO A 12 18.29 11.73 -4.42
C PRO A 12 19.37 11.33 -3.42
N GLU A 13 20.54 10.91 -3.89
CA GLU A 13 21.66 10.48 -3.04
C GLU A 13 22.07 11.56 -2.03
N GLU A 14 21.99 12.84 -2.42
CA GLU A 14 22.25 13.97 -1.52
C GLU A 14 21.31 14.01 -0.30
N LYS A 15 20.05 13.56 -0.45
CA LYS A 15 19.13 13.43 0.68
C LYS A 15 19.56 12.30 1.62
N ILE A 16 20.05 11.17 1.08
CA ILE A 16 20.61 10.09 1.90
C ILE A 16 21.84 10.57 2.67
N LYS A 17 22.77 11.28 2.00
CA LYS A 17 23.94 11.88 2.66
C LYS A 17 23.53 12.85 3.76
N GLN A 18 22.57 13.73 3.49
CA GLN A 18 22.05 14.66 4.48
C GLN A 18 21.47 13.96 5.71
N LEU A 19 20.68 12.90 5.52
CA LEU A 19 20.07 12.14 6.62
C LEU A 19 21.09 11.29 7.40
N ALA A 20 22.14 10.80 6.73
CA ALA A 20 23.19 10.01 7.35
C ALA A 20 24.22 10.87 8.11
N GLN A 21 24.41 12.14 7.72
CA GLN A 21 25.46 12.99 8.28
C GLN A 21 25.44 13.09 9.81
N PRO A 22 24.29 13.28 10.49
CA PRO A 22 24.25 13.31 11.96
C PRO A 22 24.73 12.00 12.61
N LEU A 23 24.43 10.85 11.99
CA LEU A 23 24.87 9.53 12.47
C LEU A 23 26.40 9.40 12.33
N ILE A 24 26.95 9.87 11.19
CA ILE A 24 28.39 9.84 10.92
C ILE A 24 29.14 10.78 11.87
N ASP A 25 28.62 12.00 12.09
CA ASP A 25 29.20 12.99 13.01
C ASP A 25 29.23 12.48 14.46
N ALA A 26 28.27 11.64 14.84
CA ALA A 26 28.22 10.94 16.12
C ALA A 26 29.17 9.73 16.21
N GLY A 27 29.95 9.43 15.16
CA GLY A 27 30.97 8.38 15.13
C GLY A 27 30.44 7.01 14.70
N HIS A 28 29.26 6.93 14.09
CA HIS A 28 28.73 5.69 13.51
C HIS A 28 29.26 5.46 12.09
N GLU A 29 29.44 4.19 11.72
CA GLU A 29 29.80 3.81 10.35
C GLU A 29 28.51 3.69 9.53
N PHE A 30 28.42 4.38 8.39
CA PHE A 30 27.28 4.29 7.48
C PHE A 30 27.70 3.81 6.09
N LYS A 31 27.02 2.79 5.58
CA LYS A 31 27.23 2.23 4.25
C LYS A 31 25.93 2.24 3.46
N TYR A 32 25.95 2.81 2.26
CA TYR A 32 24.81 2.88 1.37
C TYR A 32 25.06 2.10 0.08
N PHE A 33 24.06 1.33 -0.33
CA PHE A 33 24.02 0.66 -1.63
C PHE A 33 22.88 1.26 -2.47
N ASP A 34 23.22 1.85 -3.61
CA ASP A 34 22.32 2.63 -4.46
C ASP A 34 21.53 1.78 -5.47
N ASN A 35 21.75 0.48 -5.48
CA ASN A 35 21.10 -0.49 -6.36
C ASN A 35 20.34 -1.56 -5.57
N LYS A 36 19.33 -2.16 -6.21
CA LYS A 36 18.52 -3.24 -5.65
C LYS A 36 19.13 -4.61 -6.01
N THR A 37 19.06 -5.55 -5.07
CA THR A 37 19.34 -6.98 -5.29
C THR A 37 18.37 -7.83 -4.50
N THR A 38 18.00 -9.00 -5.04
CA THR A 38 17.21 -10.01 -4.33
C THR A 38 17.98 -11.32 -4.20
N ASP A 39 19.27 -11.35 -4.58
CA ASP A 39 20.14 -12.51 -4.38
C ASP A 39 20.48 -12.63 -2.88
N PRO A 40 20.10 -13.73 -2.21
CA PRO A 40 20.40 -13.92 -0.80
C PRO A 40 21.89 -13.82 -0.46
N ASN A 41 22.79 -14.30 -1.32
CA ASN A 41 24.23 -14.21 -1.06
C ASN A 41 24.73 -12.77 -1.06
N GLU A 42 24.17 -11.95 -1.96
CA GLU A 42 24.50 -10.53 -2.01
C GLU A 42 23.90 -9.79 -0.80
N LEU A 43 22.67 -10.11 -0.39
CA LEU A 43 22.06 -9.56 0.83
C LEU A 43 22.89 -9.91 2.07
N ILE A 44 23.42 -11.12 2.17
CA ILE A 44 24.34 -11.54 3.25
C ILE A 44 25.59 -10.66 3.24
N ALA A 45 26.28 -10.55 2.09
CA ALA A 45 27.50 -9.76 1.97
C ALA A 45 27.27 -8.26 2.23
N ARG A 46 26.11 -7.72 1.85
CA ARG A 46 25.74 -6.33 2.13
C ARG A 46 25.45 -6.08 3.61
N SER A 47 25.01 -7.10 4.34
CA SER A 47 24.64 -7.01 5.76
C SER A 47 25.79 -7.38 6.71
N GLU A 48 26.88 -7.93 6.18
CA GLU A 48 28.02 -8.41 6.95
C GLU A 48 28.58 -7.34 7.91
N GLY A 49 28.58 -7.66 9.19
CA GLY A 49 29.12 -6.82 10.25
C GLY A 49 28.24 -5.62 10.64
N ALA A 50 27.05 -5.45 10.06
CA ALA A 50 26.12 -4.38 10.43
C ALA A 50 25.41 -4.67 11.76
N ASP A 51 25.32 -3.68 12.64
CA ASP A 51 24.44 -3.72 13.81
C ASP A 51 22.99 -3.36 13.42
N ILE A 52 22.83 -2.51 12.40
CA ILE A 52 21.55 -2.03 11.90
C ILE A 52 21.52 -2.20 10.37
N VAL A 53 20.50 -2.90 9.88
CA VAL A 53 20.25 -3.04 8.43
C VAL A 53 18.95 -2.34 8.08
N THR A 54 18.98 -1.49 7.06
CA THR A 54 17.79 -0.85 6.48
C THR A 54 17.52 -1.40 5.09
N ILE A 55 16.29 -1.86 4.88
CA ILE A 55 15.74 -2.34 3.59
C ILE A 55 14.49 -1.52 3.24
N ALA A 56 13.99 -1.61 2.01
CA ALA A 56 12.68 -1.07 1.64
C ALA A 56 11.69 -2.20 1.33
N ASN A 57 11.66 -2.68 0.09
CA ASN A 57 10.74 -3.75 -0.35
C ASN A 57 11.51 -5.02 -0.78
N ASN A 58 12.81 -5.07 -0.51
CA ASN A 58 13.60 -6.27 -0.72
C ASN A 58 13.18 -7.39 0.24
N PRO A 59 13.02 -8.64 -0.24
CA PRO A 59 12.85 -9.77 0.66
C PRO A 59 14.07 -9.90 1.56
N TYR A 60 13.85 -10.26 2.82
CA TYR A 60 14.90 -10.51 3.82
C TYR A 60 14.65 -11.88 4.46
N PRO A 61 15.05 -12.97 3.78
CA PRO A 61 14.70 -14.33 4.16
C PRO A 61 15.52 -14.83 5.37
N ALA A 62 15.05 -15.90 5.99
CA ALA A 62 15.66 -16.57 7.13
C ALA A 62 17.17 -16.81 6.99
N GLU A 63 17.63 -17.23 5.82
CA GLU A 63 19.05 -17.50 5.55
C GLU A 63 19.95 -16.25 5.63
N VAL A 64 19.42 -15.07 5.27
CA VAL A 64 20.16 -13.80 5.38
C VAL A 64 20.24 -13.37 6.84
N ILE A 65 19.17 -13.55 7.61
CA ILE A 65 19.13 -13.30 9.06
C ILE A 65 20.13 -14.21 9.79
N ALA A 66 20.06 -15.52 9.53
CA ALA A 66 20.91 -16.51 10.18
C ALA A 66 22.41 -16.30 9.91
N ALA A 67 22.76 -15.80 8.73
CA ALA A 67 24.15 -15.47 8.38
C ALA A 67 24.67 -14.18 9.05
N ASN A 68 23.79 -13.35 9.60
CA ASN A 68 24.12 -12.06 10.20
C ASN A 68 23.55 -11.92 11.64
N PRO A 69 23.94 -12.80 12.57
CA PRO A 69 23.36 -12.85 13.92
C PRO A 69 23.72 -11.63 14.79
N GLN A 70 24.62 -10.76 14.33
CA GLN A 70 25.00 -9.53 15.03
C GLN A 70 23.98 -8.38 14.85
N ILE A 71 23.05 -8.50 13.89
CA ILE A 71 22.06 -7.45 13.63
C ILE A 71 21.17 -7.31 14.87
N GLN A 72 20.95 -6.07 15.31
CA GLN A 72 20.10 -5.74 16.45
C GLN A 72 18.79 -5.08 16.00
N LEU A 73 18.82 -4.36 14.87
CA LEU A 73 17.67 -3.71 14.27
C LEU A 73 17.62 -3.99 12.76
N LEU A 74 16.49 -4.53 12.31
CA LEU A 74 16.09 -4.54 10.91
C LEU A 74 15.04 -3.44 10.70
N ASN A 75 15.46 -2.35 10.07
CA ASN A 75 14.62 -1.18 9.82
C ASN A 75 14.03 -1.25 8.41
N VAL A 76 12.74 -1.53 8.32
CA VAL A 76 12.01 -1.64 7.05
C VAL A 76 11.46 -0.26 6.69
N ALA A 77 12.04 0.37 5.67
CA ALA A 77 11.59 1.62 5.09
C ALA A 77 10.34 1.41 4.21
N PHE A 78 9.33 0.74 4.76
CA PHE A 78 8.01 0.48 4.21
C PHE A 78 7.02 0.22 5.35
N THR A 79 5.71 0.31 5.09
CA THR A 79 4.71 0.07 6.15
C THR A 79 4.51 -1.43 6.39
N GLY A 80 4.45 -2.23 5.32
CA GLY A 80 4.33 -3.68 5.44
C GLY A 80 5.70 -4.34 5.62
N VAL A 81 5.77 -5.34 6.49
CA VAL A 81 6.98 -6.13 6.75
C VAL A 81 6.84 -7.58 6.28
N ASP A 82 5.83 -7.88 5.46
CA ASP A 82 5.46 -9.23 5.00
C ASP A 82 6.58 -9.96 4.23
N HIS A 83 7.59 -9.21 3.77
CA HIS A 83 8.75 -9.71 3.02
C HIS A 83 9.97 -10.01 3.91
N VAL A 84 9.85 -9.80 5.23
CA VAL A 84 10.84 -10.15 6.24
C VAL A 84 10.41 -11.44 6.92
N ASP A 85 11.36 -12.35 7.14
CA ASP A 85 11.11 -13.56 7.92
C ASP A 85 10.97 -13.22 9.42
N ALA A 86 9.73 -12.99 9.86
CA ALA A 86 9.40 -12.56 11.22
C ALA A 86 9.79 -13.59 12.30
N GLU A 87 9.65 -14.89 11.99
CA GLU A 87 10.02 -15.98 12.90
C GLU A 87 11.53 -15.98 13.16
N SER A 88 12.34 -15.94 12.10
CA SER A 88 13.80 -15.88 12.24
C SER A 88 14.28 -14.61 12.93
N ALA A 89 13.67 -13.46 12.64
CA ALA A 89 14.00 -12.21 13.32
C ALA A 89 13.74 -12.31 14.83
N LYS A 90 12.61 -12.90 15.22
CA LYS A 90 12.25 -13.16 16.61
C LYS A 90 13.17 -14.15 17.31
N GLU A 91 13.52 -15.25 16.65
CA GLU A 91 14.44 -16.27 17.18
C GLU A 91 15.86 -15.74 17.42
N ASN A 92 16.27 -14.71 16.67
CA ASN A 92 17.58 -14.07 16.79
C ASN A 92 17.54 -12.76 17.61
N ASP A 93 16.45 -12.48 18.34
CA ASP A 93 16.26 -11.27 19.14
C ASP A 93 16.45 -9.94 18.35
N ILE A 94 16.13 -9.96 17.04
CA ILE A 94 16.23 -8.81 16.15
C ILE A 94 14.95 -7.98 16.25
N GLN A 95 15.08 -6.71 16.62
CA GLN A 95 13.94 -5.79 16.55
C GLN A 95 13.65 -5.44 15.09
N VAL A 96 12.37 -5.40 14.72
CA VAL A 96 11.93 -4.96 13.39
C VAL A 96 11.16 -3.66 13.54
N ALA A 97 11.67 -2.59 12.91
CA ALA A 97 10.97 -1.32 12.80
C ALA A 97 10.38 -1.14 11.41
N ASN A 98 9.29 -0.37 11.28
CA ASN A 98 8.73 -0.02 9.99
C ASN A 98 8.66 1.50 9.77
N ALA A 99 8.34 1.90 8.54
CA ALA A 99 7.94 3.26 8.22
C ALA A 99 6.42 3.28 8.03
N SER A 100 5.66 3.38 9.12
CA SER A 100 4.21 3.55 9.04
C SER A 100 3.83 5.01 8.82
N GLY A 101 2.80 5.26 8.02
CA GLY A 101 2.21 6.59 7.86
C GLY A 101 2.82 7.50 6.78
N TYR A 102 3.99 7.17 6.22
CA TYR A 102 4.65 8.00 5.18
C TYR A 102 3.81 8.20 3.90
N ALA A 103 2.92 7.26 3.59
CA ALA A 103 2.16 7.22 2.36
C ALA A 103 0.65 7.46 2.55
N ASN A 104 0.19 7.92 3.72
CA ASN A 104 -1.24 8.06 3.99
C ASN A 104 -1.94 8.94 2.93
N THR A 105 -1.34 10.08 2.63
CA THR A 105 -1.83 11.02 1.61
C THR A 105 -1.71 10.42 0.21
N ALA A 106 -0.52 9.96 -0.19
CA ALA A 106 -0.27 9.41 -1.53
C ALA A 106 -1.25 8.28 -1.90
N VAL A 107 -1.47 7.33 -0.97
CA VAL A 107 -2.39 6.20 -1.19
C VAL A 107 -3.83 6.70 -1.31
N SER A 108 -4.23 7.63 -0.43
CA SER A 108 -5.58 8.20 -0.44
C SER A 108 -5.87 8.99 -1.72
N GLU A 109 -4.88 9.72 -2.23
CA GLU A 109 -4.97 10.44 -3.49
C GLU A 109 -5.08 9.48 -4.69
N LEU A 110 -4.31 8.38 -4.71
CA LEU A 110 -4.44 7.38 -5.77
C LEU A 110 -5.83 6.73 -5.77
N VAL A 111 -6.42 6.46 -4.60
CA VAL A 111 -7.80 5.95 -4.50
C VAL A 111 -8.80 6.88 -5.19
N ILE A 112 -8.67 8.20 -4.97
CA ILE A 112 -9.49 9.19 -5.67
C ILE A 112 -9.19 9.20 -7.18
N ALA A 113 -7.92 9.11 -7.57
CA ALA A 113 -7.53 9.06 -8.97
C ALA A 113 -8.13 7.84 -9.70
N LEU A 114 -8.05 6.64 -9.11
CA LEU A 114 -8.64 5.41 -9.65
C LEU A 114 -10.17 5.53 -9.76
N THR A 115 -10.81 6.12 -8.74
CA THR A 115 -12.25 6.40 -8.76
C THR A 115 -12.62 7.32 -9.93
N LEU A 116 -11.91 8.44 -10.09
CA LEU A 116 -12.15 9.38 -11.19
C LEU A 116 -11.83 8.76 -12.55
N ALA A 117 -10.79 7.94 -12.64
CA ALA A 117 -10.43 7.22 -13.87
C ALA A 117 -11.57 6.32 -14.33
N LEU A 118 -12.20 5.59 -13.41
CA LEU A 118 -13.37 4.74 -13.69
C LEU A 118 -14.60 5.59 -14.03
N TYR A 119 -15.00 6.52 -13.15
CA TYR A 119 -16.21 7.31 -13.32
C TYR A 119 -16.18 8.20 -14.56
N ARG A 120 -15.02 8.72 -14.93
CA ARG A 120 -14.86 9.59 -16.10
C ARG A 120 -14.31 8.86 -17.32
N GLN A 121 -14.12 7.54 -17.22
CA GLN A 121 -13.57 6.69 -18.27
C GLN A 121 -12.29 7.30 -18.88
N ILE A 122 -11.38 7.76 -18.02
CA ILE A 122 -10.20 8.53 -18.44
C ILE A 122 -9.28 7.70 -19.36
N PRO A 123 -8.91 6.44 -19.02
CA PRO A 123 -8.07 5.63 -19.89
C PRO A 123 -8.69 5.41 -21.27
N GLN A 124 -9.97 5.04 -21.32
CA GLN A 124 -10.73 4.80 -22.54
C GLN A 124 -10.85 6.09 -23.37
N SER A 125 -11.15 7.22 -22.72
CA SER A 125 -11.25 8.52 -23.40
C SER A 125 -9.90 8.98 -23.95
N ASN A 126 -8.81 8.74 -23.23
CA ASN A 126 -7.44 9.02 -23.68
C ASN A 126 -7.04 8.15 -24.87
N GLU A 127 -7.45 6.89 -24.91
CA GLU A 127 -7.25 6.03 -26.08
C GLU A 127 -8.11 6.48 -27.27
N ALA A 128 -9.41 6.73 -27.03
CA ALA A 128 -10.36 7.11 -28.06
C ALA A 128 -9.98 8.41 -28.78
N ILE A 129 -9.57 9.46 -28.05
CA ILE A 129 -9.20 10.74 -28.66
C ILE A 129 -7.93 10.65 -29.52
N ARG A 130 -7.04 9.67 -29.24
CA ARG A 130 -5.82 9.43 -30.03
C ARG A 130 -6.08 8.76 -31.36
N GLN A 131 -7.29 8.23 -31.58
CA GLN A 131 -7.70 7.67 -32.87
C GLN A 131 -7.92 8.74 -33.95
N GLY A 132 -7.87 10.03 -33.59
CA GLY A 132 -7.90 11.14 -34.55
C GLY A 132 -9.21 11.19 -35.33
N GLU A 133 -9.14 11.11 -36.66
CA GLU A 133 -10.32 11.10 -37.54
C GLU A 133 -11.28 9.93 -37.26
N ASN A 134 -10.78 8.84 -36.64
CA ASN A 134 -11.59 7.70 -36.23
C ASN A 134 -12.20 7.85 -34.82
N PHE A 135 -12.14 9.04 -34.22
CA PHE A 135 -12.74 9.30 -32.92
C PHE A 135 -14.25 9.03 -32.94
N SER A 136 -14.69 8.06 -32.15
CA SER A 136 -16.06 7.59 -32.10
C SER A 136 -17.03 8.50 -31.32
N GLY A 137 -16.53 9.57 -30.71
CA GLY A 137 -17.32 10.52 -29.92
C GLY A 137 -17.02 10.46 -28.42
N PRO A 138 -17.53 11.44 -27.65
CA PRO A 138 -17.26 11.55 -26.22
C PRO A 138 -17.92 10.40 -25.45
N ILE A 139 -17.23 9.95 -24.39
CA ILE A 139 -17.71 8.91 -23.49
C ILE A 139 -18.39 9.57 -22.29
N GLN A 140 -19.62 9.17 -21.98
CA GLN A 140 -20.35 9.70 -20.83
C GLN A 140 -19.80 9.12 -19.52
N GLY A 141 -19.53 10.01 -18.55
CA GLY A 141 -19.07 9.65 -17.22
C GLY A 141 -20.09 9.93 -16.11
N GLN A 142 -19.66 9.72 -14.87
CA GLN A 142 -20.42 9.96 -13.64
C GLN A 142 -19.69 10.94 -12.71
N GLU A 143 -20.41 11.42 -11.70
CA GLU A 143 -19.89 12.29 -10.64
C GLU A 143 -19.85 11.54 -9.29
N ILE A 144 -18.91 11.94 -8.42
CA ILE A 144 -18.81 11.44 -7.04
C ILE A 144 -19.85 12.11 -6.12
N LYS A 145 -20.25 13.35 -6.42
CA LYS A 145 -21.17 14.12 -5.59
C LYS A 145 -22.49 13.38 -5.37
N GLY A 146 -22.90 13.26 -4.11
CA GLY A 146 -24.15 12.59 -3.72
C GLY A 146 -24.09 11.06 -3.75
N LYS A 147 -22.99 10.44 -4.20
CA LYS A 147 -22.77 8.99 -4.12
C LYS A 147 -22.53 8.55 -2.68
N THR A 148 -22.88 7.32 -2.36
CA THR A 148 -22.51 6.68 -1.09
C THR A 148 -21.17 5.98 -1.24
N VAL A 149 -20.19 6.37 -0.42
CA VAL A 149 -18.86 5.75 -0.37
C VAL A 149 -18.78 4.87 0.88
N GLY A 150 -18.51 3.59 0.67
CA GLY A 150 -18.23 2.61 1.71
C GLY A 150 -16.74 2.46 1.96
N ILE A 151 -16.30 2.84 3.15
CA ILE A 151 -14.90 2.70 3.60
C ILE A 151 -14.76 1.42 4.43
N ILE A 152 -14.02 0.43 3.92
CA ILE A 152 -13.72 -0.81 4.65
C ILE A 152 -12.36 -0.64 5.34
N GLY A 153 -12.40 -0.33 6.64
CA GLY A 153 -11.23 -0.02 7.46
C GLY A 153 -11.02 1.48 7.67
N THR A 154 -11.22 1.95 8.90
CA THR A 154 -11.04 3.36 9.29
C THR A 154 -9.70 3.61 10.00
N GLY A 155 -8.62 3.03 9.44
CA GLY A 155 -7.24 3.38 9.81
C GLY A 155 -6.83 4.76 9.29
N ASN A 156 -5.55 5.10 9.34
CA ASN A 156 -5.06 6.41 8.89
C ASN A 156 -5.41 6.68 7.41
N ILE A 157 -5.08 5.74 6.52
CA ILE A 157 -5.40 5.84 5.08
C ILE A 157 -6.92 5.91 4.86
N GLY A 158 -7.70 5.02 5.48
CA GLY A 158 -9.15 5.00 5.28
C GLY A 158 -9.85 6.29 5.72
N LEU A 159 -9.39 6.90 6.82
CA LEU A 159 -9.92 8.20 7.27
C LEU A 159 -9.50 9.35 6.36
N GLU A 160 -8.26 9.35 5.87
CA GLU A 160 -7.78 10.35 4.93
C GLU A 160 -8.51 10.26 3.58
N THR A 161 -8.69 9.04 3.07
CA THR A 161 -9.53 8.74 1.91
C THR A 161 -10.97 9.23 2.12
N ALA A 162 -11.56 8.96 3.28
CA ALA A 162 -12.91 9.45 3.60
C ALA A 162 -12.99 11.00 3.61
N LYS A 163 -11.96 11.69 4.12
CA LYS A 163 -11.90 13.17 4.10
C LYS A 163 -11.92 13.69 2.67
N LEU A 164 -11.17 13.06 1.77
CA LEU A 164 -11.17 13.41 0.35
C LEU A 164 -12.55 13.18 -0.28
N PHE A 165 -13.16 12.02 -0.10
CA PHE A 165 -14.50 11.75 -0.62
C PHE A 165 -15.57 12.73 -0.09
N LYS A 166 -15.48 13.12 1.19
CA LYS A 166 -16.35 14.15 1.77
C LYS A 166 -16.20 15.49 1.06
N ALA A 167 -14.98 15.89 0.69
CA ALA A 167 -14.73 17.12 -0.04
C ALA A 167 -15.37 17.11 -1.45
N PHE A 168 -15.54 15.94 -2.06
CA PHE A 168 -16.30 15.78 -3.30
C PHE A 168 -17.84 15.75 -3.09
N GLY A 169 -18.31 15.87 -1.84
CA GLY A 169 -19.73 15.86 -1.50
C GLY A 169 -20.37 14.47 -1.52
N ALA A 170 -19.59 13.41 -1.27
CA ALA A 170 -20.12 12.06 -1.09
C ALA A 170 -20.73 11.87 0.32
N ASN A 171 -21.65 10.92 0.43
CA ASN A 171 -22.14 10.40 1.71
C ASN A 171 -21.19 9.28 2.16
N LEU A 172 -20.83 9.24 3.45
CA LEU A 172 -19.85 8.29 3.96
C LEU A 172 -20.48 7.25 4.87
N ILE A 173 -20.25 5.98 4.55
CA ILE A 173 -20.49 4.84 5.45
C ILE A 173 -19.19 4.06 5.64
N ALA A 174 -19.06 3.34 6.75
CA ALA A 174 -17.86 2.56 7.00
C ALA A 174 -18.12 1.25 7.74
N TYR A 175 -17.24 0.30 7.51
CA TYR A 175 -17.10 -0.91 8.31
C TYR A 175 -15.70 -0.94 8.94
N SER A 176 -15.64 -1.09 10.26
CA SER A 176 -14.40 -1.39 10.98
C SER A 176 -14.70 -2.17 12.26
N ARG A 177 -13.72 -2.94 12.75
CA ARG A 177 -13.82 -3.63 14.05
C ARG A 177 -13.94 -2.66 15.22
N THR A 178 -13.42 -1.45 15.06
CA THR A 178 -13.42 -0.40 16.08
C THR A 178 -13.90 0.89 15.47
N GLU A 179 -14.98 1.43 16.04
CA GLU A 179 -15.45 2.76 15.69
C GLU A 179 -14.54 3.82 16.27
N LYS A 180 -14.36 4.92 15.54
CA LYS A 180 -13.57 6.05 16.00
C LYS A 180 -14.41 7.31 16.05
N GLU A 181 -14.24 8.11 17.10
CA GLU A 181 -14.97 9.39 17.22
C GLU A 181 -14.58 10.37 16.12
N GLU A 182 -13.30 10.43 15.72
CA GLU A 182 -12.86 11.24 14.57
C GLU A 182 -13.55 10.87 13.24
N ALA A 183 -13.95 9.60 13.08
CA ALA A 183 -14.71 9.15 11.92
C ALA A 183 -16.15 9.68 11.95
N LYS A 184 -16.79 9.63 13.13
CA LYS A 184 -18.15 10.14 13.33
C LYS A 184 -18.22 11.65 13.17
N GLU A 185 -17.22 12.38 13.68
CA GLU A 185 -17.07 13.83 13.47
C GLU A 185 -16.88 14.18 11.98
N LEU A 186 -16.22 13.30 11.23
CA LEU A 186 -16.15 13.39 9.78
C LEU A 186 -17.51 13.10 9.09
N GLY A 187 -18.55 12.69 9.81
CA GLY A 187 -19.86 12.38 9.27
C GLY A 187 -19.96 10.97 8.68
N ILE A 188 -19.04 10.07 9.05
CA ILE A 188 -19.13 8.65 8.72
C ILE A 188 -20.21 8.00 9.57
N THR A 189 -21.08 7.23 8.93
CA THR A 189 -22.00 6.32 9.61
C THR A 189 -21.45 4.89 9.55
N TYR A 190 -21.20 4.28 10.71
CA TYR A 190 -20.79 2.88 10.75
C TYR A 190 -21.97 1.94 10.48
N THR A 191 -21.74 0.92 9.67
CA THR A 191 -22.71 -0.15 9.36
C THR A 191 -22.02 -1.51 9.43
N ASP A 192 -22.81 -2.59 9.40
CA ASP A 192 -22.25 -3.91 9.10
C ASP A 192 -21.75 -3.98 7.65
N LEU A 193 -20.93 -5.01 7.37
CA LEU A 193 -20.27 -5.18 6.07
C LEU A 193 -21.30 -5.41 4.95
N ASP A 194 -22.30 -6.25 5.17
CA ASP A 194 -23.31 -6.58 4.17
C ASP A 194 -24.11 -5.34 3.76
N THR A 195 -24.54 -4.54 4.73
CA THR A 195 -25.20 -3.26 4.48
C THR A 195 -24.31 -2.34 3.66
N LEU A 196 -23.01 -2.24 3.99
CA LEU A 196 -22.06 -1.42 3.24
C LEU A 196 -21.97 -1.88 1.78
N LEU A 197 -21.76 -3.18 1.54
CA LEU A 197 -21.59 -3.75 0.20
C LEU A 197 -22.86 -3.56 -0.65
N LYS A 198 -24.04 -3.72 -0.05
CA LYS A 198 -25.34 -3.61 -0.76
C LYS A 198 -25.75 -2.16 -1.07
N THR A 199 -25.18 -1.17 -0.40
CA THR A 199 -25.66 0.23 -0.48
C THR A 199 -24.65 1.21 -1.08
N ALA A 200 -23.34 0.94 -0.95
CA ALA A 200 -22.31 1.82 -1.47
C ALA A 200 -22.25 1.83 -3.01
N ASP A 201 -22.05 3.00 -3.61
CA ASP A 201 -21.75 3.19 -5.04
C ASP A 201 -20.25 3.09 -5.33
N ILE A 202 -19.43 3.35 -4.31
CA ILE A 202 -17.97 3.30 -4.35
C ILE A 202 -17.52 2.58 -3.08
N ILE A 203 -16.80 1.48 -3.21
CA ILE A 203 -16.25 0.73 -2.07
C ILE A 203 -14.73 0.87 -2.11
N SER A 204 -14.12 1.28 -1.00
CA SER A 204 -12.66 1.38 -0.90
C SER A 204 -12.13 0.57 0.28
N VAL A 205 -11.12 -0.26 0.01
CA VAL A 205 -10.55 -1.22 0.97
C VAL A 205 -9.24 -0.68 1.56
N HIS A 206 -9.16 -0.63 2.89
CA HIS A 206 -8.02 -0.12 3.66
C HIS A 206 -7.70 -1.02 4.86
N LEU A 207 -7.85 -2.34 4.69
CA LEU A 207 -7.48 -3.32 5.70
C LEU A 207 -6.01 -3.74 5.53
N PRO A 208 -5.28 -4.03 6.62
CA PRO A 208 -4.01 -4.75 6.52
C PRO A 208 -4.27 -6.20 6.08
N LEU A 209 -3.27 -6.87 5.50
CA LEU A 209 -3.32 -8.32 5.26
C LEU A 209 -2.86 -9.08 6.51
N ASN A 210 -3.63 -10.08 6.91
CA ASN A 210 -3.34 -11.06 7.96
C ASN A 210 -4.29 -12.25 7.78
N ASP A 211 -4.19 -13.25 8.66
CA ASP A 211 -5.01 -14.46 8.59
C ASP A 211 -6.53 -14.22 8.63
N HIS A 212 -6.98 -13.12 9.23
CA HIS A 212 -8.39 -12.76 9.31
C HIS A 212 -8.89 -11.93 8.14
N THR A 213 -7.99 -11.26 7.41
CA THR A 213 -8.33 -10.38 6.28
C THR A 213 -7.95 -10.96 4.92
N LYS A 214 -7.19 -12.05 4.89
CA LYS A 214 -6.99 -12.84 3.67
C LYS A 214 -8.34 -13.37 3.18
N ASN A 215 -8.64 -13.13 1.91
CA ASN A 215 -9.92 -13.44 1.29
C ASN A 215 -11.12 -12.81 2.02
N PHE A 216 -10.93 -11.63 2.61
CA PHE A 216 -11.99 -10.93 3.36
C PHE A 216 -13.18 -10.59 2.48
N LEU A 217 -12.94 -10.16 1.23
CA LEU A 217 -13.98 -10.01 0.19
C LEU A 217 -13.93 -11.24 -0.73
N SER A 218 -14.47 -12.34 -0.22
CA SER A 218 -14.69 -13.58 -0.97
C SER A 218 -15.74 -13.39 -2.08
N GLN A 219 -15.85 -14.36 -2.98
CA GLN A 219 -16.91 -14.41 -4.01
C GLN A 219 -18.32 -14.14 -3.45
N GLU A 220 -18.68 -14.74 -2.31
CA GLU A 220 -19.99 -14.55 -1.67
C GLU A 220 -20.23 -13.07 -1.33
N LYS A 221 -19.24 -12.40 -0.72
CA LYS A 221 -19.35 -11.00 -0.34
C LYS A 221 -19.29 -10.07 -1.55
N LEU A 222 -18.42 -10.36 -2.52
CA LEU A 222 -18.35 -9.61 -3.77
C LEU A 222 -19.69 -9.65 -4.52
N SER A 223 -20.42 -10.76 -4.45
CA SER A 223 -21.76 -10.90 -5.05
C SER A 223 -22.84 -10.05 -4.38
N LEU A 224 -22.56 -9.43 -3.22
CA LEU A 224 -23.46 -8.48 -2.56
C LEU A 224 -23.30 -7.05 -3.08
N ILE A 225 -22.20 -6.77 -3.80
CA ILE A 225 -21.92 -5.46 -4.37
C ILE A 225 -22.95 -5.16 -5.45
N LYS A 226 -23.43 -3.91 -5.49
CA LYS A 226 -24.35 -3.47 -6.54
C LYS A 226 -23.69 -3.58 -7.91
N ASP A 227 -24.45 -4.01 -8.91
CA ASP A 227 -24.00 -4.03 -10.31
C ASP A 227 -23.52 -2.67 -10.83
N SER A 228 -24.01 -1.57 -10.24
CA SER A 228 -23.62 -0.20 -10.58
C SER A 228 -22.45 0.37 -9.79
N ALA A 229 -21.95 -0.36 -8.78
CA ALA A 229 -20.88 0.11 -7.91
C ALA A 229 -19.49 -0.19 -8.47
N ILE A 230 -18.51 0.58 -8.00
CA ILE A 230 -17.09 0.32 -8.26
C ILE A 230 -16.36 -0.06 -6.99
N LEU A 231 -15.33 -0.91 -7.13
CA LEU A 231 -14.49 -1.39 -6.03
C LEU A 231 -13.05 -0.92 -6.21
N ILE A 232 -12.47 -0.28 -5.19
CA ILE A 232 -11.10 0.20 -5.19
C ILE A 232 -10.27 -0.56 -4.16
N ASN A 233 -9.15 -1.16 -4.59
CA ASN A 233 -8.19 -1.80 -3.71
C ASN A 233 -6.78 -1.25 -3.95
N ALA A 234 -6.31 -0.45 -2.99
CA ALA A 234 -4.92 0.02 -2.90
C ALA A 234 -4.28 -0.42 -1.57
N ALA A 235 -4.80 -1.49 -0.97
CA ALA A 235 -4.30 -2.04 0.30
C ALA A 235 -3.40 -3.25 0.05
N ARG A 236 -3.98 -4.45 -0.07
CA ARG A 236 -3.29 -5.70 -0.44
C ARG A 236 -4.18 -6.54 -1.34
N GLY A 237 -3.59 -7.21 -2.34
CA GLY A 237 -4.36 -8.00 -3.31
C GLY A 237 -5.09 -9.19 -2.68
N PRO A 238 -4.45 -10.04 -1.84
CA PRO A 238 -5.09 -11.22 -1.25
C PRO A 238 -6.25 -10.93 -0.29
N ILE A 239 -6.59 -9.66 -0.01
CA ILE A 239 -7.79 -9.30 0.76
C ILE A 239 -9.06 -9.58 -0.05
N ILE A 240 -8.95 -9.57 -1.38
CA ILE A 240 -10.05 -9.77 -2.32
C ILE A 240 -9.81 -11.08 -3.07
N ASP A 241 -10.87 -11.83 -3.33
CA ASP A 241 -10.83 -12.91 -4.32
C ASP A 241 -10.71 -12.31 -5.74
N ASN A 242 -9.48 -12.17 -6.24
CA ASN A 242 -9.19 -11.52 -7.53
C ASN A 242 -9.79 -12.28 -8.72
N ALA A 243 -9.91 -13.61 -8.63
CA ALA A 243 -10.54 -14.42 -9.68
C ALA A 243 -12.05 -14.19 -9.70
N ALA A 244 -12.72 -14.25 -8.54
CA ALA A 244 -14.14 -13.96 -8.44
C ALA A 244 -14.48 -12.53 -8.86
N LEU A 245 -13.63 -11.54 -8.51
CA LEU A 245 -13.80 -10.17 -8.96
C LEU A 245 -13.73 -10.06 -10.49
N ALA A 246 -12.75 -10.72 -11.13
CA ALA A 246 -12.63 -10.74 -12.59
C ALA A 246 -13.89 -11.33 -13.25
N ASP A 247 -14.42 -12.42 -12.71
CA ASP A 247 -15.64 -13.06 -13.23
C ASP A 247 -16.86 -12.13 -13.11
N LEU A 248 -17.05 -11.49 -11.96
CA LEU A 248 -18.15 -10.56 -11.73
C LEU A 248 -18.07 -9.33 -12.66
N LEU A 249 -16.86 -8.80 -12.90
CA LEU A 249 -16.64 -7.72 -13.86
C LEU A 249 -16.96 -8.16 -15.29
N ASN A 250 -16.53 -9.35 -15.70
CA ASN A 250 -16.77 -9.88 -17.04
C ASN A 250 -18.26 -10.17 -17.31
N ASN A 251 -19.00 -10.49 -16.25
CA ASN A 251 -20.45 -10.73 -16.28
C ASN A 251 -21.28 -9.45 -16.01
N ASP A 252 -20.65 -8.28 -15.94
CA ASP A 252 -21.31 -6.98 -15.73
C ASP A 252 -22.11 -6.90 -14.40
N GLN A 253 -21.70 -7.69 -13.40
CA GLN A 253 -22.27 -7.72 -12.03
C GLN A 253 -21.57 -6.76 -11.06
N ILE A 254 -20.48 -6.12 -11.49
CA ILE A 254 -19.81 -5.00 -10.83
C ILE A 254 -19.41 -4.02 -11.96
N ALA A 255 -19.66 -2.72 -11.78
CA ALA A 255 -19.48 -1.75 -12.86
C ALA A 255 -18.01 -1.49 -13.20
N GLY A 256 -17.10 -1.70 -12.26
CA GLY A 256 -15.66 -1.55 -12.49
C GLY A 256 -14.82 -1.72 -11.23
N ALA A 257 -13.51 -1.87 -11.42
CA ALA A 257 -12.57 -2.00 -10.33
C ALA A 257 -11.26 -1.22 -10.56
N GLY A 258 -10.80 -0.53 -9.52
CA GLY A 258 -9.53 0.19 -9.50
C GLY A 258 -8.56 -0.55 -8.59
N ILE A 259 -7.53 -1.18 -9.15
CA ILE A 259 -6.68 -2.12 -8.42
C ILE A 259 -5.22 -1.71 -8.56
N ASP A 260 -4.58 -1.43 -7.43
CA ASP A 260 -3.14 -1.13 -7.36
C ASP A 260 -2.31 -2.35 -6.90
N VAL A 261 -2.95 -3.37 -6.33
CA VAL A 261 -2.31 -4.49 -5.65
C VAL A 261 -2.97 -5.82 -6.03
N PHE A 262 -2.17 -6.88 -6.19
CA PHE A 262 -2.62 -8.18 -6.71
C PHE A 262 -2.17 -9.31 -5.77
N ASP A 263 -2.53 -10.57 -6.06
CA ASP A 263 -2.15 -11.71 -5.19
C ASP A 263 -0.63 -11.87 -5.06
N GLY A 264 0.12 -11.44 -6.08
CA GLY A 264 1.56 -11.22 -6.03
C GLY A 264 1.91 -9.82 -6.55
N GLU A 265 3.17 -9.43 -6.43
CA GLU A 265 3.64 -8.16 -6.98
C GLU A 265 3.98 -8.28 -8.47
N PRO A 266 3.75 -7.23 -9.28
CA PRO A 266 4.16 -7.22 -10.69
C PRO A 266 5.67 -7.50 -10.89
N PRO A 267 6.08 -8.15 -12.01
CA PRO A 267 5.23 -8.58 -13.12
C PRO A 267 4.32 -9.77 -12.77
N LEU A 268 3.09 -9.72 -13.26
CA LEU A 268 2.10 -10.77 -13.09
C LEU A 268 2.20 -11.79 -14.23
N ALA A 269 1.71 -13.00 -14.01
CA ALA A 269 1.53 -13.97 -15.09
C ALA A 269 0.53 -13.45 -16.15
N ASP A 270 0.76 -13.76 -17.42
CA ASP A 270 -0.07 -13.28 -18.55
C ASP A 270 -1.54 -13.71 -18.47
N ASP A 271 -1.82 -14.77 -17.72
CA ASP A 271 -3.15 -15.32 -17.46
C ASP A 271 -3.76 -14.85 -16.14
N TYR A 272 -3.12 -13.92 -15.43
CA TYR A 272 -3.67 -13.36 -14.19
C TYR A 272 -5.05 -12.72 -14.45
N PRO A 273 -6.12 -13.12 -13.73
CA PRO A 273 -7.52 -12.86 -14.14
C PRO A 273 -7.85 -11.38 -14.39
N LEU A 274 -7.36 -10.50 -13.51
CA LEU A 274 -7.67 -9.07 -13.60
C LEU A 274 -7.06 -8.36 -14.81
N LEU A 275 -5.96 -8.88 -15.38
CA LEU A 275 -5.29 -8.25 -16.53
C LEU A 275 -6.19 -8.17 -17.79
N LYS A 276 -7.18 -9.07 -17.89
CA LYS A 276 -8.10 -9.17 -19.03
C LYS A 276 -9.55 -8.88 -18.66
N ALA A 277 -9.82 -8.58 -17.39
CA ALA A 277 -11.16 -8.29 -16.92
C ALA A 277 -11.67 -6.95 -17.47
N LYS A 278 -12.95 -6.90 -17.83
CA LYS A 278 -13.63 -5.67 -18.26
C LYS A 278 -13.58 -4.59 -17.18
N ASN A 279 -13.68 -3.33 -17.59
CA ASN A 279 -13.91 -2.17 -16.71
C ASN A 279 -12.91 -2.03 -15.55
N THR A 280 -11.66 -2.43 -15.77
CA THR A 280 -10.58 -2.29 -14.79
C THR A 280 -9.70 -1.06 -15.06
N VAL A 281 -9.19 -0.47 -13.99
CA VAL A 281 -8.04 0.44 -14.03
C VAL A 281 -7.00 -0.14 -13.10
N LEU A 282 -5.87 -0.58 -13.68
CA LEU A 282 -4.82 -1.29 -12.96
C LEU A 282 -3.57 -0.42 -12.85
N THR A 283 -2.97 -0.38 -11.68
CA THR A 283 -1.67 0.26 -11.45
C THR A 283 -0.71 -0.71 -10.77
N PRO A 284 0.60 -0.65 -11.06
CA PRO A 284 1.55 -1.65 -10.58
C PRO A 284 2.12 -1.28 -9.20
N HIS A 285 1.26 -1.25 -8.19
CA HIS A 285 1.59 -0.93 -6.79
C HIS A 285 2.30 0.42 -6.63
N ILE A 286 1.69 1.49 -7.13
CA ILE A 286 2.22 2.84 -7.12
C ILE A 286 1.56 3.74 -6.08
N ALA A 287 0.57 3.27 -5.32
CA ALA A 287 -0.18 4.10 -4.36
C ALA A 287 0.73 4.85 -3.38
N PHE A 288 1.83 4.23 -2.98
CA PHE A 288 2.77 4.83 -2.04
C PHE A 288 3.82 5.72 -2.72
N LEU A 289 3.94 5.69 -4.04
CA LEU A 289 5.12 6.14 -4.78
C LEU A 289 4.97 7.58 -5.30
N SER A 290 4.90 8.53 -4.37
CA SER A 290 5.10 9.96 -4.67
C SER A 290 6.46 10.45 -4.17
N ASP A 291 6.95 11.56 -4.71
CA ASP A 291 8.22 12.17 -4.29
C ASP A 291 8.17 12.54 -2.80
N GLU A 292 7.05 13.11 -2.34
CA GLU A 292 6.82 13.48 -0.94
C GLU A 292 6.82 12.27 -0.01
N ALA A 293 6.14 11.19 -0.42
CA ALA A 293 6.10 9.96 0.36
C ALA A 293 7.48 9.32 0.45
N MET A 294 8.27 9.31 -0.64
CA MET A 294 9.64 8.76 -0.62
C MET A 294 10.57 9.54 0.30
N VAL A 295 10.43 10.87 0.34
CA VAL A 295 11.15 11.71 1.30
C VAL A 295 10.73 11.41 2.73
N ALA A 296 9.43 11.41 3.04
CA ALA A 296 8.92 11.12 4.38
C ALA A 296 9.34 9.73 4.87
N ARG A 297 9.33 8.74 3.98
CA ARG A 297 9.79 7.38 4.25
C ARG A 297 11.26 7.32 4.67
N ALA A 298 12.12 8.03 3.93
CA ALA A 298 13.53 8.12 4.27
C ALA A 298 13.71 8.82 5.62
N GLU A 299 12.99 9.92 5.88
CA GLU A 299 13.05 10.62 7.15
C GLU A 299 12.63 9.73 8.34
N ILE A 300 11.54 8.98 8.22
CA ILE A 300 11.11 8.03 9.25
C ILE A 300 12.13 6.91 9.44
N ALA A 301 12.65 6.33 8.35
CA ALA A 301 13.65 5.27 8.44
C ALA A 301 14.90 5.73 9.20
N PHE A 302 15.41 6.93 8.92
CA PHE A 302 16.56 7.47 9.64
C PHE A 302 16.22 7.89 11.08
N ALA A 303 15.00 8.37 11.33
CA ALA A 303 14.52 8.64 12.69
C ALA A 303 14.47 7.37 13.54
N ASN A 304 13.98 6.24 12.99
CA ASN A 304 13.98 4.95 13.67
C ASN A 304 15.41 4.51 14.07
N ILE A 305 16.38 4.67 13.16
CA ILE A 305 17.79 4.35 13.42
C ILE A 305 18.31 5.20 14.60
N GLN A 306 18.07 6.51 14.57
CA GLN A 306 18.49 7.40 15.64
C GLN A 306 17.82 7.04 16.98
N ALA A 307 16.51 6.81 16.98
CA ALA A 307 15.74 6.45 18.16
C ALA A 307 16.23 5.14 18.79
N PHE A 308 16.60 4.16 17.96
CA PHE A 308 17.21 2.91 18.41
C PHE A 308 18.58 3.14 19.06
N ILE A 309 19.45 3.92 18.43
CA ILE A 309 20.77 4.29 18.98
C ILE A 309 20.63 4.99 20.34
N ASP A 310 19.61 5.84 20.49
CA ASP A 310 19.31 6.56 21.73
C ASP A 310 18.65 5.68 22.81
N GLY A 311 18.43 4.39 22.55
CA GLY A 311 17.80 3.44 23.46
C GLY A 311 16.29 3.64 23.63
N LYS A 312 15.64 4.32 22.68
CA LYS A 312 14.21 4.62 22.65
C LYS A 312 13.60 4.21 21.31
N PRO A 313 13.62 2.92 20.96
CA PRO A 313 13.16 2.47 19.65
C PRO A 313 11.71 2.89 19.36
N GLU A 314 11.46 3.35 18.14
CA GLU A 314 10.15 3.77 17.65
C GLU A 314 9.72 2.89 16.46
N ASN A 315 8.42 2.86 16.18
CA ASN A 315 7.82 2.11 15.07
C ASN A 315 8.18 0.62 15.05
N ILE A 316 8.42 0.02 16.23
CA ILE A 316 8.67 -1.41 16.37
C ILE A 316 7.39 -2.19 16.05
N VAL A 317 7.53 -3.21 15.22
CA VAL A 317 6.46 -4.13 14.83
C VAL A 317 6.48 -5.33 15.77
N GLU A 318 5.29 -5.77 16.20
CA GLU A 318 5.15 -7.04 16.93
C GLU A 318 5.25 -8.22 15.94
N LEU A 319 6.22 -9.11 16.18
CA LEU A 319 6.51 -10.31 15.38
C LEU A 319 5.87 -11.58 15.96
#